data_AF-A0A5K1HAU7-F1
#
_entry.id   AF-A0A5K1HAU7-F1
#
_cell.length_a   1.000
_cell.length_b   1.000
_cell.length_c   1.000
_cell.angle_alpha   90.00
_cell.angle_beta   90.00
_cell.angle_gamma   90.00
#
_symmetry.space_group_name_H-M   'P 1'
#
loop_
_entity.id
_entity.type
_entity.pdbx_description
1 polymer ?
#
loop_
_entity_poly.entity_id
_entity_poly.type
_entity_poly.pdbx_seq_one_letter_code
_entity_poly.pdbx_strand_id
1 'polypeptide(L)' 'DGPPNPSLLEVPDLVGLGGGPLSLVNQIGSSIDDKFAYCLPPNSNEITSDSSNP' A
#
# COMPACT_ATOMS: atom_id res chain seq x y z
N ASP A 1 16.75 -15.27 18.83
CA ASP A 1 15.37 -14.96 18.42
C ASP A 1 15.28 -14.99 16.91
N GLY A 2 14.51 -15.92 16.36
CA GLY A 2 14.37 -16.09 14.91
C GLY A 2 13.47 -15.01 14.27
N PRO A 3 13.53 -14.84 12.94
CA PRO A 3 12.69 -13.88 12.25
C PRO A 3 11.19 -14.20 12.47
N PRO A 4 10.34 -13.18 12.64
CA PRO A 4 8.91 -13.38 12.86
C PRO A 4 8.29 -14.17 11.70
N ASN A 5 7.46 -15.15 12.05
CA ASN A 5 6.73 -15.97 11.09
C ASN A 5 5.78 -15.05 10.27
N PRO A 6 5.95 -14.93 8.94
CA PRO A 6 5.13 -14.05 8.12
C PRO A 6 3.65 -14.46 8.07
N SER A 7 3.33 -15.72 8.40
CA SER A 7 1.95 -16.22 8.51
C SER A 7 1.21 -15.74 9.77
N LEU A 8 1.90 -15.06 10.69
CA LEU A 8 1.31 -14.35 11.84
C LEU A 8 1.20 -12.83 11.60
N LEU A 9 1.50 -12.35 10.39
CA LEU A 9 1.23 -10.96 10.00
C LEU A 9 -0.27 -10.84 9.68
N GLU A 10 -1.08 -10.85 10.73
CA GLU A 10 -2.47 -10.48 10.63
C GLU A 10 -2.51 -8.99 10.25
N VAL A 11 -2.99 -8.68 9.05
CA VAL A 11 -3.21 -7.29 8.65
C VAL A 11 -4.42 -6.83 9.47
N PRO A 12 -4.24 -5.89 10.42
CA PRO A 12 -5.25 -5.64 11.43
C PRO A 12 -6.53 -5.07 10.84
N ASP A 13 -6.45 -4.33 9.73
CA ASP A 13 -7.59 -3.62 9.14
C ASP A 13 -7.35 -3.20 7.69
N LEU A 14 -8.41 -2.69 7.05
CA LEU A 14 -8.39 -2.13 5.69
C LEU A 14 -8.59 -0.60 5.71
N VAL A 15 -7.92 0.08 4.78
CA VAL A 15 -8.08 1.53 4.57
C VAL A 15 -8.88 1.76 3.29
N GLY A 16 -10.00 2.48 3.39
CA GLY A 16 -10.85 2.81 2.25
C GLY A 16 -10.40 4.07 1.52
N LEU A 17 -10.03 3.94 0.23
CA LEU A 17 -9.60 5.04 -0.65
C LEU A 17 -10.63 5.39 -1.75
N GLY A 18 -11.88 4.91 -1.64
CA GLY A 18 -12.94 5.18 -2.62
C GLY A 18 -13.50 6.61 -2.56
N GLY A 19 -14.51 6.91 -3.38
CA GLY A 19 -15.17 8.23 -3.42
C GLY A 19 -16.32 8.44 -2.42
N GLY A 20 -16.51 7.53 -1.46
CA GLY A 20 -17.59 7.61 -0.47
C GLY A 20 -17.29 8.63 0.63
N PRO A 21 -18.31 9.17 1.32
CA PRO A 21 -18.14 10.24 2.31
C PRO A 21 -17.28 9.84 3.52
N LEU A 22 -17.15 8.55 3.82
CA LEU A 22 -16.31 8.02 4.89
C LEU A 22 -14.96 7.49 4.40
N SER A 23 -14.62 7.64 3.12
CA SER A 23 -13.27 7.28 2.67
C SER A 23 -12.22 8.16 3.35
N LEU A 24 -11.01 7.63 3.51
CA LEU A 24 -9.90 8.41 4.05
C LEU A 24 -9.66 9.67 3.21
N VAL A 25 -9.76 9.54 1.88
CA VAL A 25 -9.60 10.64 0.91
C VAL A 25 -10.56 11.78 1.21
N ASN A 26 -11.86 11.48 1.41
CA ASN A 26 -12.86 12.51 1.68
C ASN A 26 -12.70 13.10 3.10
N GLN A 27 -12.28 12.29 4.09
CA GLN A 27 -12.07 12.79 5.46
C GLN A 27 -10.93 13.81 5.55
N ILE A 28 -9.86 13.64 4.76
CA ILE A 28 -8.71 14.57 4.72
C ILE A 28 -8.76 15.54 3.54
N GLY A 29 -9.87 15.52 2.77
CA GLY A 29 -10.03 16.20 1.49
C GLY A 29 -9.71 17.69 1.51
N SER A 30 -10.07 18.38 2.61
CA SER A 30 -9.77 19.80 2.81
C SER A 30 -8.28 20.15 2.80
N SER A 31 -7.41 19.16 3.03
CA SER A 31 -5.96 19.33 3.05
C SER A 31 -5.27 18.83 1.78
N ILE A 32 -5.98 18.10 0.91
CA ILE A 32 -5.42 17.41 -0.28
C ILE A 32 -6.20 17.68 -1.57
N ASP A 33 -7.11 18.65 -1.59
CA ASP A 33 -7.99 18.96 -2.71
C ASP A 33 -8.78 17.75 -3.23
N ASP A 34 -9.21 16.86 -2.33
CA ASP A 34 -9.90 15.58 -2.63
C ASP A 34 -9.15 14.67 -3.63
N LYS A 35 -7.84 14.86 -3.80
CA LYS A 35 -7.00 14.14 -4.79
C LYS A 35 -5.90 13.36 -4.09
N PHE A 36 -5.67 12.15 -4.57
CA PHE A 36 -4.57 11.31 -4.09
C PHE A 36 -3.98 10.48 -5.24
N ALA A 37 -2.75 10.04 -5.05
CA ALA A 37 -2.09 9.06 -5.90
C ALA A 37 -1.23 8.14 -5.03
N TYR A 38 -1.09 6.89 -5.44
CA TYR A 38 -0.20 5.93 -4.79
C TYR A 38 0.62 5.19 -5.85
N CYS A 39 1.88 4.92 -5.55
CA CYS A 39 2.73 4.06 -6.36
C CYS A 39 2.91 2.76 -5.56
N LEU A 40 2.35 1.66 -6.08
CA LEU A 40 2.59 0.36 -5.48
C LEU A 40 4.03 -0.08 -5.82
N PRO A 41 4.79 -0.59 -4.85
CA PRO A 41 6.08 -1.20 -5.16
C PRO A 41 5.85 -2.38 -6.12
N PRO A 42 6.85 -2.72 -6.97
CA PRO A 42 6.80 -3.94 -7.74
C PRO A 42 6.60 -5.12 -6.79
N ASN A 43 5.76 -6.08 -7.20
CA ASN A 43 5.38 -7.18 -6.34
C ASN A 43 6.63 -7.97 -5.90
N SER A 44 6.76 -8.25 -4.60
CA SER A 44 7.88 -8.98 -3.99
C SER A 44 7.91 -10.47 -4.34
N ASN A 45 7.12 -10.95 -5.30
CA ASN A 45 7.33 -12.26 -5.89
C ASN A 45 8.55 -12.18 -6.82
N GLU A 46 9.70 -12.25 -6.17
CA GLU A 46 11.03 -12.49 -6.71
C GLU A 46 10.94 -13.35 -7.99
N ILE A 47 11.07 -12.71 -9.15
CA ILE A 47 11.86 -13.31 -10.22
C ILE A 47 13.12 -12.47 -10.22
N THR A 48 14.14 -12.99 -9.55
CA THR A 48 15.51 -12.56 -9.72
C THR A 48 15.88 -12.80 -11.18
N SER A 49 15.62 -11.78 -11.99
CA SER A 49 16.36 -11.54 -13.22
C SER A 49 17.09 -10.24 -12.98
N ASP A 50 18.19 -10.34 -12.23
CA ASP A 50 19.32 -9.44 -12.45
C ASP A 50 19.66 -9.54 -13.95
N SER A 51 19.14 -8.59 -14.71
CA SER A 51 19.62 -8.28 -16.04
C SER A 51 19.75 -6.77 -16.09
N SER A 52 20.87 -6.33 -15.53
CA SER A 52 21.70 -5.24 -16.04
C SER A 52 20.98 -4.15 -16.84
N ASN A 53 20.87 -2.98 -16.20
CA ASN A 53 21.19 -1.66 -16.74
C ASN A 53 21.58 -1.58 -18.24
N PRO A 54 21.05 -0.61 -19.01
CA PRO A 54 21.87 0.11 -19.98
C PRO A 54 22.75 1.16 -19.30
#